data_AF-A0A1J3IAQ0-F1
#
_entry.id   AF-A0A1J3IAQ0-F1
#
_cell.length_a   1.000
_cell.length_b   1.000
_cell.length_c   1.000
_cell.angle_alpha   90.00
_cell.angle_beta   90.00
_cell.angle_gamma   90.00
#
_symmetry.space_group_name_H-M   'P 1'
#
loop_
_entity.id
_entity.type
_entity.pdbx_description
1 polymer ?
#
loop_
_entity_poly.entity_id
_entity_poly.type
_entity_poly.pdbx_seq_one_letter_code
_entity_poly.pdbx_strand_id
1 'polypeptide(L)'
;AKLIASYSNYSCFDDANLVLQSIPDPTVYSFSSLIYALIKAKLFSKSLGVFSRMFSYGLIPDSHVLPSLFKVCAELSAFQAGKQIHCISCVSGLDMDAFVQ
;
A
#
# COMPACT_ATOMS: atom_id res chain seq x y z
N ALA A 1 -1.34 6.07 29.73
CA ALA A 1 -0.62 6.43 28.48
C ALA A 1 -0.60 5.34 27.40
N LYS A 2 -0.81 4.04 27.69
CA LYS A 2 -0.77 2.96 26.68
C LYS A 2 -2.06 2.76 25.84
N LEU A 3 -3.16 3.40 26.22
CA LEU A 3 -4.42 3.30 25.46
C LEU A 3 -4.47 4.29 24.30
N ILE A 4 -3.99 5.53 24.46
CA ILE A 4 -4.00 6.54 23.39
C ILE A 4 -3.15 6.07 22.19
N ALA A 5 -1.97 5.47 22.43
CA ALA A 5 -1.13 4.90 21.37
C ALA A 5 -1.76 3.65 20.68
N SER A 6 -2.71 2.98 21.33
CA SER A 6 -3.49 1.89 20.72
C SER A 6 -4.67 2.42 19.90
N TYR A 7 -5.28 3.52 20.34
CA TYR A 7 -6.35 4.20 19.59
C TYR A 7 -5.80 5.01 18.38
N SER A 8 -4.52 5.39 18.38
CA SER A 8 -3.87 6.02 17.22
C SER A 8 -3.71 5.09 15.99
N ASN A 9 -3.93 3.78 16.14
CA ASN A 9 -3.79 2.81 15.04
C ASN A 9 -5.12 2.41 14.37
N TYR A 10 -6.26 2.91 14.86
CA TYR A 10 -7.56 2.59 14.31
C TYR A 10 -8.37 3.87 14.13
N SER A 11 -8.23 4.55 12.99
CA SER A 11 -9.33 5.36 12.42
C SER A 11 -8.97 5.79 11.01
N CYS A 12 -9.92 5.53 10.10
CA CYS A 12 -9.92 5.82 8.66
C CYS A 12 -9.20 4.81 7.75
N PHE A 13 -9.21 3.52 8.08
CA PHE A 13 -9.33 2.50 7.02
C PHE A 13 -10.65 2.67 6.23
N ASP A 14 -11.66 3.25 6.87
CA ASP A 14 -13.01 3.38 6.32
C ASP A 14 -13.04 4.25 5.05
N ASP A 15 -12.42 5.43 5.04
CA ASP A 15 -12.51 6.33 3.87
C ASP A 15 -11.93 5.71 2.60
N ALA A 16 -10.74 5.10 2.71
CA ALA A 16 -10.09 4.45 1.57
C ALA A 16 -10.88 3.22 1.08
N ASN A 17 -11.47 2.47 2.02
CA ASN A 17 -12.35 1.35 1.70
C ASN A 17 -13.66 1.80 1.04
N LEU A 18 -14.26 2.89 1.52
CA LEU A 18 -15.48 3.45 0.94
C LEU A 18 -15.24 3.90 -0.50
N VAL A 19 -14.10 4.55 -0.76
CA VAL A 19 -13.69 4.91 -2.13
C VAL A 19 -13.56 3.65 -3.00
N LEU A 20 -12.85 2.62 -2.55
CA LEU A 20 -12.71 1.37 -3.33
C LEU A 20 -14.04 0.63 -3.53
N GLN A 21 -14.92 0.62 -2.53
CA GLN A 21 -16.25 0.00 -2.63
C GLN A 21 -17.19 0.76 -3.56
N SER A 22 -16.98 2.07 -3.72
CA SER A 22 -17.75 2.88 -4.66
C SER A 22 -17.33 2.70 -6.13
N ILE A 23 -16.17 2.11 -6.39
CA ILE A 23 -15.66 1.85 -7.74
C ILE A 23 -16.15 0.47 -8.19
N PRO A 24 -17.02 0.38 -9.21
CA PRO A 24 -17.35 -0.91 -9.82
C PRO A 24 -16.10 -1.46 -10.53
N ASP A 25 -15.75 -2.72 -10.24
CA ASP A 25 -14.59 -3.43 -10.79
C ASP A 25 -13.26 -2.65 -10.66
N PRO A 26 -12.76 -2.43 -9.42
CA PRO A 26 -11.54 -1.68 -9.22
C PRO A 26 -10.35 -2.35 -9.89
N THR A 27 -9.54 -1.57 -10.60
CA THR A 27 -8.37 -2.00 -11.38
C THR A 27 -7.06 -1.73 -10.64
N VAL A 28 -5.95 -2.30 -11.12
CA VAL A 28 -4.59 -1.98 -10.64
C VAL A 28 -4.36 -0.47 -10.57
N TYR A 29 -4.76 0.27 -11.62
CA TYR A 29 -4.63 1.72 -11.67
C TYR A 29 -5.41 2.45 -10.57
N SER A 30 -6.63 1.99 -10.24
CA SER A 30 -7.43 2.60 -9.17
C SER A 30 -6.78 2.42 -7.79
N PHE A 31 -6.21 1.24 -7.52
CA PHE A 31 -5.44 0.97 -6.30
C PHE A 31 -4.15 1.78 -6.25
N SER A 32 -3.35 1.80 -7.32
CA SER A 32 -2.11 2.58 -7.40
C SER A 32 -2.39 4.07 -7.17
N SER A 33 -3.43 4.62 -7.81
CA SER A 33 -3.84 6.03 -7.64
C SER A 33 -4.22 6.36 -6.20
N LEU A 34 -5.00 5.49 -5.54
CA LEU A 34 -5.38 5.67 -4.15
C LEU A 34 -4.17 5.56 -3.21
N ILE A 35 -3.26 4.62 -3.46
CA ILE A 35 -2.00 4.48 -2.72
C ILE A 35 -1.19 5.77 -2.81
N TYR A 36 -0.98 6.32 -4.02
CA TYR A 36 -0.23 7.58 -4.19
C TYR A 36 -0.91 8.76 -3.49
N ALA A 37 -2.24 8.86 -3.56
CA ALA A 37 -2.98 9.92 -2.87
C ALA A 37 -2.77 9.85 -1.35
N LEU A 38 -2.82 8.64 -0.77
CA LEU A 38 -2.59 8.41 0.67
C LEU A 38 -1.13 8.71 1.06
N ILE A 39 -0.15 8.32 0.24
CA ILE A 39 1.26 8.63 0.46
C ILE A 39 1.49 10.14 0.45
N LYS A 40 0.92 10.86 -0.52
CA LYS A 40 1.00 12.33 -0.60
C LYS A 40 0.38 13.01 0.61
N ALA A 41 -0.69 12.43 1.16
CA ALA A 41 -1.33 12.88 2.40
C ALA A 41 -0.58 12.44 3.68
N LYS A 42 0.58 11.76 3.56
CA LYS A 42 1.36 11.16 4.67
C LYS A 42 0.57 10.13 5.50
N LEU A 43 -0.46 9.52 4.90
CA LEU A 43 -1.28 8.48 5.51
C LEU A 43 -0.69 7.09 5.21
N PHE A 44 0.56 6.90 5.62
CA PHE A 44 1.40 5.75 5.30
C PHE A 44 0.81 4.40 5.72
N SER A 45 0.23 4.31 6.92
CA SER A 45 -0.40 3.06 7.37
C SER A 45 -1.61 2.68 6.50
N LYS A 46 -2.36 3.68 6.02
CA LYS A 46 -3.51 3.44 5.13
C LYS A 46 -3.06 3.00 3.74
N SER A 47 -1.96 3.55 3.21
CA SER A 47 -1.46 3.14 1.90
C SER A 47 -1.00 1.68 1.90
N LEU A 48 -0.35 1.21 2.97
CA LEU A 48 -0.04 -0.22 3.15
C LEU A 48 -1.30 -1.08 3.28
N GLY A 49 -2.34 -0.57 3.94
CA GLY A 49 -3.64 -1.24 4.03
C GLY A 49 -4.31 -1.44 2.67
N VAL A 50 -4.32 -0.41 1.82
CA VAL A 50 -4.84 -0.48 0.46
C VAL A 50 -4.02 -1.44 -0.39
N PHE A 51 -2.69 -1.41 -0.28
CA PHE A 51 -1.81 -2.36 -0.96
C PHE A 51 -2.12 -3.81 -0.57
N SER A 52 -2.26 -4.10 0.72
CA SER A 52 -2.61 -5.46 1.18
C SER A 52 -3.96 -5.93 0.64
N ARG A 53 -4.92 -5.02 0.46
CA ARG A 53 -6.27 -5.36 -0.01
C ARG A 53 -6.31 -5.66 -1.50
N MET A 54 -5.36 -5.14 -2.27
CA MET A 54 -5.21 -5.37 -3.71
C MET A 54 -5.20 -6.88 -4.06
N PHE A 55 -4.50 -7.68 -3.25
CA PHE A 55 -4.45 -9.14 -3.39
C PHE A 55 -5.79 -9.83 -3.14
N SER A 56 -6.65 -9.26 -2.27
CA SER A 56 -8.01 -9.80 -2.04
C SER A 56 -8.93 -9.62 -3.26
N TYR A 57 -8.59 -8.72 -4.17
CA TYR A 57 -9.26 -8.54 -5.46
C TYR A 57 -8.59 -9.35 -6.59
N GLY A 58 -7.60 -10.19 -6.26
CA GLY A 58 -6.83 -10.94 -7.26
C GLY A 58 -5.91 -10.07 -8.12
N LEU A 59 -5.63 -8.84 -7.69
CA LEU A 59 -4.80 -7.88 -8.42
C LEU A 59 -3.37 -7.91 -7.92
N ILE A 60 -2.42 -7.80 -8.85
CA ILE A 60 -0.99 -7.71 -8.57
C ILE A 60 -0.55 -6.25 -8.78
N PRO A 61 0.22 -5.66 -7.85
CA PRO A 61 0.77 -4.31 -7.99
C PRO A 61 1.64 -4.17 -9.24
N ASP A 62 1.59 -2.98 -9.85
CA ASP A 62 2.54 -2.61 -10.90
C ASP A 62 3.95 -2.33 -10.32
N SER A 63 4.98 -2.36 -11.18
CA SER A 63 6.35 -2.04 -10.76
C SER A 63 6.53 -0.59 -10.28
N HIS A 64 5.59 0.31 -10.62
CA HIS A 64 5.67 1.74 -10.29
C HIS A 64 5.26 2.06 -8.85
N VAL A 65 4.36 1.28 -8.25
CA VAL A 65 3.89 1.53 -6.88
C VAL A 65 4.88 1.02 -5.83
N LEU A 66 5.66 -0.02 -6.14
CA LEU A 66 6.60 -0.66 -5.22
C LEU A 66 7.68 0.28 -4.65
N PRO A 67 8.40 1.11 -5.44
CA PRO A 67 9.37 2.06 -4.91
C PRO A 67 8.76 3.04 -3.91
N SER A 68 7.51 3.43 -4.13
CA SER A 68 6.80 4.34 -3.23
C SER A 68 6.41 3.65 -1.92
N LEU A 69 6.04 2.37 -1.99
CA LEU A 69 5.75 1.55 -0.80
C LEU A 69 7.01 1.21 0.01
N PHE A 70 8.17 1.06 -0.63
CA PHE A 70 9.44 0.93 0.09
C PHE A 70 9.79 2.20 0.89
N LYS A 71 9.59 3.39 0.30
CA LYS A 71 9.74 4.67 1.01
C LYS A 71 8.80 4.73 2.21
N VAL A 72 7.53 4.35 2.03
CA VAL A 72 6.55 4.25 3.11
C VAL A 72 7.01 3.33 4.24
N CYS A 73 7.60 2.17 3.92
CA CYS A 73 8.13 1.26 4.93
C CYS A 73 9.30 1.86 5.71
N ALA A 74 10.17 2.63 5.04
CA ALA A 74 11.25 3.35 5.70
C ALA A 74 10.71 4.43 6.65
N GLU A 75 9.75 5.24 6.19
CA GLU A 75 9.09 6.28 7.00
C GLU A 75 8.40 5.72 8.25
N LEU A 76 7.78 4.54 8.13
CA LEU A 76 7.11 3.87 9.26
C LEU A 76 8.04 3.00 10.11
N SER A 77 9.31 2.87 9.75
CA SER A 77 10.22 1.84 10.31
C SER A 77 9.61 0.42 10.29
N ALA A 78 8.77 0.15 9.28
CA ALA A 78 7.96 -1.06 9.16
C ALA A 78 8.73 -2.17 8.43
N PHE A 79 9.77 -2.70 9.07
CA PHE A 79 10.66 -3.71 8.48
C PHE A 79 9.93 -4.96 7.97
N GLN A 80 8.92 -5.42 8.70
CA GLN A 80 8.16 -6.62 8.32
C GLN A 80 7.32 -6.38 7.04
N ALA A 81 6.71 -5.19 6.91
CA ALA A 81 5.99 -4.81 5.69
C ALA A 81 6.96 -4.70 4.51
N GLY A 82 8.15 -4.13 4.72
CA GLY A 82 9.21 -4.07 3.71
C GLY A 82 9.62 -5.45 3.18
N LYS A 83 9.76 -6.46 4.06
CA LYS A 83 10.03 -7.84 3.63
C LYS A 83 8.90 -8.44 2.79
N GLN A 84 7.66 -8.19 3.17
CA GLN A 84 6.50 -8.68 2.42
C GLN A 84 6.46 -8.07 1.02
N ILE A 85 6.65 -6.75 0.92
CA ILE A 85 6.70 -6.03 -0.37
C ILE A 85 7.85 -6.54 -1.24
N HIS A 86 9.04 -6.74 -0.65
CA HIS A 86 10.18 -7.32 -1.37
C HIS A 86 9.88 -8.74 -1.88
N CYS A 87 9.33 -9.61 -1.05
CA CYS A 87 8.95 -10.96 -1.46
C CYS A 87 7.92 -10.95 -2.60
N ILE A 88 6.91 -10.08 -2.51
CA ILE A 88 5.90 -9.89 -3.57
C ILE A 88 6.57 -9.43 -4.88
N SER A 89 7.54 -8.51 -4.80
CA SER A 89 8.31 -8.05 -5.97
C SER A 89 9.05 -9.20 -6.64
N CYS A 90 9.73 -10.05 -5.87
CA CYS A 90 10.46 -11.20 -6.39
C CYS A 90 9.52 -12.25 -7.01
N VAL A 91 8.41 -12.58 -6.34
CA VAL A 91 7.45 -13.59 -6.81
C VAL A 91 6.71 -13.13 -8.06
N SER A 92 6.43 -11.83 -8.17
CA SER A 92 5.73 -11.25 -9.32
C SER A 92 6.66 -10.99 -10.52
N GLY A 93 7.96 -11.28 -10.40
CA GLY A 93 8.96 -10.99 -11.44
C GLY A 93 9.28 -9.50 -11.61
N LEU A 94 8.73 -8.62 -10.75
CA LEU A 94 8.92 -7.17 -10.80
C LEU A 94 10.30 -6.74 -10.30
N ASP A 95 10.98 -7.62 -9.55
CA ASP A 95 12.37 -7.43 -9.11
C ASP A 95 13.38 -7.47 -10.29
N MET A 96 12.96 -7.97 -11.46
CA MET A 96 13.77 -7.98 -12.69
C MET A 96 13.56 -6.75 -13.58
N ASP A 97 12.57 -5.91 -13.29
CA ASP A 97 12.48 -4.55 -13.85
C ASP A 97 13.44 -3.66 -13.06
N ALA A 98 14.73 -3.91 -13.24
CA ALA A 98 15.79 -3.07 -12.72
C ALA A 98 15.58 -1.66 -13.27
N PHE A 99 15.05 -0.79 -12.41
CA PHE A 99 15.17 0.67 -12.37
C PHE A 99 15.97 1.27 -13.54
N VAL A 100 15.33 1.40 -14.71
CA VAL A 100 15.79 2.29 -15.78
C VAL A 100 14.60 3.18 -16.14
N GLN A 101 14.42 4.28 -15.39
CA GLN A 101 14.19 5.61 -15.95
C GLN A 101 14.33 6.70 -14.89
#